data_AF-A0A9E5FYW6-F1
#
_entry.id   AF-A0A9E5FYW6-F1
#
_cell.length_a   1.000
_cell.length_b   1.000
_cell.length_c   1.000
_cell.angle_alpha   90.00
_cell.angle_beta   90.00
_cell.angle_gamma   90.00
#
_symmetry.space_group_name_H-M   'P 1'
#
loop_
_entity.id
_entity.type
_entity.pdbx_description
1 polymer ?
#
loop_
_entity_poly.entity_id
_entity_poly.type
_entity_poly.pdbx_seq_one_letter_code
_entity_poly.pdbx_strand_id
1 'polypeptide(L)'
;ANVAGFGTLQPAEILLGAMHDAAPHIKTIGCVWNPAEPNAEASVKLGRQACAKLGIELLEANGANVSEVSTATDVLLSRGIECFWILADTNVIAAAPTVVDRCRKAGVPVITNFPAMAKLGAAINFGADYRAMGISTGAIAELILRGTRPQDIPCENFVPVGLQLNYDGFGIGWAQIPALAKQAEMIYDEPAPPLTRAIERPLIPESVQALLAALPAAGSAAKTPAAPNIPTIAVLTYNRTPNFEESYRGFLAELAVLGYVDGKNCHLSLRDAQLDIGTLGTIIAAIAEEKPDIVVPFTTPALQAVVRRITDRPVVFCMIASGVAAGAGKSNTDHLPNVTGALITFDWEYMIRVGKAAIPNLRRVGTVFAPGEVNSVFSRAEWEKALAAAGIELVSVADRPTELPEAAEGLATQGVQAIMQISDSSSSTGFGTIVKAADRADIPVFAFAPGAMKSGATIAVSRDFEEVGRISARLMDKVLRGESPGNLPFADPQETVFLVNTERMKQFGIVLPKDMLDTARAVTEGDGASK
;
A
#
# COMPACT_ATOMS: atom_id res chain seq x y z
N ALA A 1 31.97 -9.30 15.72
CA ALA A 1 31.03 -9.23 14.59
C ALA A 1 29.70 -8.70 15.13
N ASN A 2 29.08 -7.71 14.46
CA ASN A 2 27.88 -7.01 14.97
C ASN A 2 26.58 -7.49 14.30
N VAL A 3 26.54 -8.75 13.87
CA VAL A 3 25.40 -9.33 13.16
C VAL A 3 25.07 -10.68 13.80
N ALA A 4 23.79 -10.91 14.06
CA ALA A 4 23.20 -12.17 14.46
C ALA A 4 21.88 -12.32 13.69
N GLY A 5 21.51 -13.55 13.34
CA GLY A 5 20.31 -13.79 12.57
C GLY A 5 20.23 -15.22 12.07
N PHE A 6 19.16 -15.51 11.34
CA PHE A 6 18.90 -16.82 10.79
C PHE A 6 19.04 -16.80 9.27
N GLY A 7 19.57 -17.88 8.72
CA GLY A 7 19.37 -18.21 7.31
C GLY A 7 18.00 -18.85 7.10
N THR A 8 17.27 -18.40 6.08
CA THR A 8 15.93 -18.92 5.73
C THR A 8 15.96 -19.72 4.44
N LEU A 9 16.84 -20.72 4.39
CA LEU A 9 17.02 -21.55 3.20
C LEU A 9 15.76 -22.40 2.93
N GLN A 10 15.01 -22.05 1.89
CA GLN A 10 13.70 -22.64 1.62
C GLN A 10 13.75 -24.16 1.39
N PRO A 11 12.76 -24.93 1.90
CA PRO A 11 12.76 -26.39 1.83
C PRO A 11 12.20 -26.88 0.49
N ALA A 12 12.96 -26.72 -0.59
CA ALA A 12 12.56 -27.14 -1.94
C ALA A 12 12.16 -28.62 -2.02
N GLU A 13 12.89 -29.50 -1.32
CA GLU A 13 12.62 -30.95 -1.32
C GLU A 13 11.25 -31.30 -0.74
N ILE A 14 10.82 -30.63 0.34
CA ILE A 14 9.52 -30.86 0.97
C ILE A 14 8.39 -30.44 0.01
N LEU A 15 8.53 -29.28 -0.63
CA LEU A 15 7.54 -28.80 -1.60
C LEU A 15 7.43 -29.72 -2.82
N LEU A 16 8.57 -30.07 -3.42
CA LEU A 16 8.60 -30.87 -4.64
C LEU A 16 8.16 -32.32 -4.38
N GLY A 17 8.46 -32.86 -3.20
CA GLY A 17 7.92 -34.15 -2.74
C GLY A 17 6.40 -34.10 -2.58
N ALA A 18 5.87 -33.07 -1.93
CA ALA A 18 4.43 -32.89 -1.78
C ALA A 18 3.70 -32.75 -3.13
N MET A 19 4.33 -32.05 -4.10
CA MET A 19 3.81 -32.00 -5.46
C MET A 19 3.87 -33.37 -6.14
N HIS A 20 4.97 -34.11 -6.03
CA HIS A 20 5.10 -35.43 -6.63
C HIS A 20 4.08 -36.44 -6.07
N ASP A 21 3.82 -36.39 -4.76
CA ASP A 21 2.78 -37.21 -4.13
C ASP A 21 1.38 -36.87 -4.66
N ALA A 22 1.08 -35.58 -4.83
CA ALA A 22 -0.19 -35.11 -5.37
C ALA A 22 -0.32 -35.37 -6.89
N ALA A 23 0.77 -35.32 -7.63
CA ALA A 23 0.78 -35.34 -9.09
C ALA A 23 2.01 -36.12 -9.65
N PRO A 24 2.05 -37.46 -9.48
CA PRO A 24 3.22 -38.27 -9.85
C PRO A 24 3.47 -38.35 -11.37
N HIS A 25 2.47 -37.91 -12.16
CA HIS A 25 2.55 -37.83 -13.62
C HIS A 25 3.44 -36.68 -14.10
N ILE A 26 3.64 -35.62 -13.31
CA ILE A 26 4.49 -34.47 -13.66
C ILE A 26 5.93 -34.95 -13.87
N LYS A 27 6.50 -34.64 -15.04
CA LYS A 27 7.89 -34.92 -15.43
C LYS A 27 8.70 -33.66 -15.71
N THR A 28 8.06 -32.52 -15.97
CA THR A 28 8.73 -31.27 -16.30
C THR A 28 8.22 -30.11 -15.46
N ILE A 29 9.12 -29.45 -14.72
CA ILE A 29 8.82 -28.26 -13.93
C ILE A 29 9.57 -27.06 -14.50
N GLY A 30 8.92 -25.91 -14.59
CA GLY A 30 9.56 -24.63 -14.93
C GLY A 30 9.87 -23.79 -13.69
N CYS A 31 11.00 -23.10 -13.67
CA CYS A 31 11.24 -22.02 -12.73
C CYS A 31 12.00 -20.85 -13.37
N VAL A 32 11.65 -19.64 -12.95
CA VAL A 32 12.42 -18.43 -13.28
C VAL A 32 13.24 -18.04 -12.05
N TRP A 33 14.46 -17.58 -12.24
CA TRP A 33 15.31 -17.06 -11.17
C TRP A 33 16.35 -16.07 -11.69
N ASN A 34 16.87 -15.25 -10.79
CA ASN A 34 17.95 -14.31 -11.07
C ASN A 34 19.29 -14.87 -10.58
N PRO A 35 20.24 -15.19 -11.48
CA PRO A 35 21.58 -15.64 -11.10
C PRO A 35 22.40 -14.64 -10.30
N ALA A 36 22.01 -13.37 -10.29
CA ALA A 36 22.64 -12.35 -9.46
C ALA A 36 22.18 -12.37 -7.99
N GLU A 37 21.14 -13.16 -7.65
CA GLU A 37 20.63 -13.31 -6.28
C GLU A 37 21.17 -14.59 -5.63
N PRO A 38 22.09 -14.52 -4.65
CA PRO A 38 22.68 -15.71 -4.02
C PRO A 38 21.64 -16.64 -3.36
N ASN A 39 20.55 -16.09 -2.83
CA ASN A 39 19.42 -16.86 -2.29
C ASN A 39 18.68 -17.65 -3.38
N ALA A 40 18.51 -17.05 -4.56
CA ALA A 40 17.85 -17.70 -5.68
C ALA A 40 18.74 -18.82 -6.22
N GLU A 41 20.05 -18.58 -6.37
CA GLU A 41 21.02 -19.60 -6.75
C GLU A 41 21.02 -20.80 -5.79
N ALA A 42 21.04 -20.54 -4.47
CA ALA A 42 20.96 -21.58 -3.45
C ALA A 42 19.66 -22.38 -3.55
N SER A 43 18.52 -21.71 -3.77
CA SER A 43 17.21 -22.34 -3.90
C SER A 43 17.11 -23.22 -5.14
N VAL A 44 17.57 -22.73 -6.30
CA VAL A 44 17.57 -23.51 -7.54
C VAL A 44 18.50 -24.71 -7.44
N LYS A 45 19.66 -24.59 -6.78
CA LYS A 45 20.56 -25.72 -6.55
C LYS A 45 19.89 -26.85 -5.75
N LEU A 46 19.15 -26.52 -4.71
CA LEU A 46 18.36 -27.50 -3.94
C LEU A 46 17.21 -28.08 -4.79
N GLY A 47 16.54 -27.24 -5.58
CA GLY A 47 15.52 -27.66 -6.52
C GLY A 47 16.01 -28.68 -7.54
N ARG A 48 17.17 -28.42 -8.18
CA ARG A 48 17.82 -29.36 -9.11
C ARG A 48 18.05 -30.73 -8.46
N GLN A 49 18.53 -30.76 -7.22
CA GLN A 49 18.78 -32.00 -6.48
C GLN A 49 17.48 -32.75 -6.17
N ALA A 50 16.44 -32.04 -5.72
CA ALA A 50 15.13 -32.62 -5.45
C ALA A 50 14.47 -33.17 -6.73
N CYS A 51 14.47 -32.40 -7.82
CA CYS A 51 13.97 -32.85 -9.12
C CYS A 51 14.71 -34.08 -9.62
N ALA A 52 16.05 -34.12 -9.50
CA ALA A 52 16.84 -35.29 -9.90
C ALA A 52 16.47 -36.56 -9.11
N LYS A 53 16.21 -36.46 -7.79
CA LYS A 53 15.76 -37.60 -6.97
C LYS A 53 14.37 -38.11 -7.40
N LEU A 54 13.50 -37.20 -7.85
CA LEU A 54 12.13 -37.49 -8.24
C LEU A 54 12.00 -37.90 -9.73
N GLY A 55 13.10 -37.85 -10.50
CA GLY A 55 13.08 -38.12 -11.93
C GLY A 55 12.32 -37.07 -12.74
N ILE A 56 12.41 -35.81 -12.30
CA ILE A 56 11.75 -34.65 -12.91
C ILE A 56 12.81 -33.76 -13.58
N GLU A 57 12.53 -33.31 -14.80
CA GLU A 57 13.31 -32.31 -15.51
C GLU A 57 12.96 -30.90 -14.99
N LEU A 58 13.96 -30.13 -14.58
CA LEU A 58 13.79 -28.73 -14.17
C LEU A 58 14.23 -27.80 -15.32
N LEU A 59 13.29 -27.11 -15.92
CA LEU A 59 13.53 -26.09 -16.94
C LEU A 59 13.68 -24.73 -16.28
N GLU A 60 14.86 -24.14 -16.44
CA GLU A 60 15.19 -22.86 -15.83
C GLU A 60 15.19 -21.74 -16.86
N ALA A 61 14.80 -20.54 -16.43
CA ALA A 61 14.96 -19.32 -17.20
C ALA A 61 15.45 -18.17 -16.30
N ASN A 62 16.19 -17.24 -16.90
CA ASN A 62 16.67 -16.04 -16.20
C ASN A 62 15.58 -14.96 -16.17
N GLY A 63 15.41 -14.29 -15.03
CA GLY A 63 14.63 -13.07 -14.92
C GLY A 63 15.28 -12.10 -13.94
N ALA A 64 15.97 -11.07 -14.43
CA ALA A 64 16.67 -10.11 -13.58
C ALA A 64 15.76 -9.04 -12.97
N ASN A 65 14.51 -8.95 -13.43
CA ASN A 65 13.48 -8.03 -12.94
C ASN A 65 12.07 -8.59 -13.22
N VAL A 66 11.03 -7.97 -12.64
CA VAL A 66 9.62 -8.41 -12.73
C VAL A 66 9.10 -8.56 -14.18
N SER A 67 9.53 -7.67 -15.09
CA SER A 67 9.11 -7.73 -16.50
C SER A 67 9.74 -8.92 -17.24
N GLU A 68 11.03 -9.14 -17.01
CA GLU A 68 11.75 -10.30 -17.53
C GLU A 68 11.20 -11.61 -16.97
N VAL A 69 10.82 -11.64 -15.68
CA VAL A 69 10.18 -12.82 -15.09
C VAL A 69 8.89 -13.19 -15.83
N SER A 70 8.08 -12.20 -16.20
CA SER A 70 6.86 -12.44 -16.97
C SER A 70 7.15 -13.03 -18.35
N THR A 71 8.15 -12.50 -19.05
CA THR A 71 8.55 -12.99 -20.38
C THR A 71 9.17 -14.38 -20.30
N ALA A 72 10.03 -14.63 -19.30
CA ALA A 72 10.65 -15.92 -19.05
C ALA A 72 9.61 -17.00 -18.68
N THR A 73 8.54 -16.61 -17.99
CA THR A 73 7.38 -17.48 -17.71
C THR A 73 6.71 -17.93 -19.01
N ASP A 74 6.44 -17.01 -19.94
CA ASP A 74 5.84 -17.35 -21.25
C ASP A 74 6.74 -18.31 -22.05
N VAL A 75 8.07 -18.11 -22.00
CA VAL A 75 9.03 -19.00 -22.64
C VAL A 75 8.94 -20.41 -22.05
N LEU A 76 8.91 -20.55 -20.73
CA LEU A 76 8.79 -21.86 -20.08
C LEU A 76 7.46 -22.54 -20.40
N LEU A 77 6.35 -21.79 -20.42
CA LEU A 77 5.04 -22.30 -20.83
C LEU A 77 5.06 -22.81 -22.28
N SER A 78 5.69 -22.06 -23.20
CA SER A 78 5.83 -22.48 -24.61
C SER A 78 6.68 -23.74 -24.79
N ARG A 79 7.56 -24.02 -23.82
CA ARG A 79 8.39 -25.23 -23.77
C ARG A 79 7.67 -26.43 -23.16
N GLY A 80 6.41 -26.28 -22.75
CA GLY A 80 5.56 -27.38 -22.29
C GLY A 80 5.86 -27.85 -20.87
N ILE A 81 6.23 -26.95 -19.96
CA ILE A 81 6.29 -27.28 -18.53
C ILE A 81 4.91 -27.74 -18.04
N GLU A 82 4.88 -28.71 -17.13
CA GLU A 82 3.63 -29.28 -16.59
C GLU A 82 3.28 -28.68 -15.22
N CYS A 83 4.26 -28.05 -14.55
CA CYS A 83 4.07 -27.30 -13.33
C CYS A 83 5.08 -26.14 -13.27
N PHE A 84 4.69 -25.00 -12.69
CA PHE A 84 5.58 -23.87 -12.45
C PHE A 84 5.93 -23.77 -10.96
N TRP A 85 7.22 -23.63 -10.64
CA TRP A 85 7.69 -23.44 -9.28
C TRP A 85 8.18 -22.01 -9.04
N ILE A 86 7.48 -21.30 -8.15
CA ILE A 86 7.94 -20.03 -7.58
C ILE A 86 8.89 -20.35 -6.42
N LEU A 87 10.18 -20.09 -6.63
CA LEU A 87 11.23 -20.27 -5.62
C LEU A 87 11.58 -18.95 -4.89
N ALA A 88 12.53 -19.01 -3.96
CA ALA A 88 13.01 -17.85 -3.20
C ALA A 88 13.90 -16.93 -4.04
N ASP A 89 13.24 -16.13 -4.87
CA ASP A 89 13.78 -15.04 -5.67
C ASP A 89 12.89 -13.80 -5.52
N THR A 90 13.50 -12.65 -5.24
CA THR A 90 12.76 -11.42 -4.90
C THR A 90 11.90 -10.93 -6.05
N ASN A 91 12.44 -10.99 -7.28
CA ASN A 91 11.75 -10.55 -8.48
C ASN A 91 10.61 -11.50 -8.85
N VAL A 92 10.81 -12.80 -8.67
CA VAL A 92 9.79 -13.82 -8.97
C VAL A 92 8.64 -13.75 -7.96
N ILE A 93 8.94 -13.54 -6.67
CA ILE A 93 7.94 -13.31 -5.62
C ILE A 93 7.12 -12.05 -5.92
N ALA A 94 7.77 -10.96 -6.32
CA ALA A 94 7.09 -9.72 -6.69
C ALA A 94 6.18 -9.90 -7.93
N ALA A 95 6.60 -10.75 -8.87
CA ALA A 95 5.82 -11.10 -10.06
C ALA A 95 4.75 -12.18 -9.83
N ALA A 96 4.62 -12.73 -8.62
CA ALA A 96 3.78 -13.91 -8.36
C ALA A 96 2.32 -13.79 -8.85
N PRO A 97 1.60 -12.66 -8.68
CA PRO A 97 0.24 -12.54 -9.21
C PRO A 97 0.18 -12.72 -10.73
N THR A 98 1.14 -12.14 -11.46
CA THR A 98 1.23 -12.25 -12.92
C THR A 98 1.64 -13.65 -13.35
N VAL A 99 2.61 -14.27 -12.66
CA VAL A 99 3.03 -15.65 -12.94
C VAL A 99 1.86 -16.62 -12.75
N VAL A 100 1.13 -16.51 -11.64
CA VAL A 100 -0.01 -17.37 -11.35
C VAL A 100 -1.13 -17.18 -12.36
N ASP A 101 -1.46 -15.94 -12.73
CA ASP A 101 -2.47 -15.67 -13.76
C ASP A 101 -2.10 -16.27 -15.13
N ARG A 102 -0.85 -16.13 -15.56
CA ARG A 102 -0.35 -16.70 -16.83
C ARG A 102 -0.39 -18.22 -16.82
N CYS A 103 0.11 -18.85 -15.75
CA CYS A 103 0.11 -20.30 -15.63
C CYS A 103 -1.33 -20.84 -15.57
N ARG A 104 -2.24 -20.17 -14.84
CA ARG A 104 -3.67 -20.52 -14.82
C ARG A 104 -4.29 -20.48 -16.22
N LYS A 105 -4.04 -19.43 -17.01
CA LYS A 105 -4.52 -19.32 -18.39
C LYS A 105 -3.98 -20.41 -19.31
N ALA A 106 -2.77 -20.89 -19.03
CA ALA A 106 -2.14 -22.00 -19.75
C ALA A 106 -2.54 -23.39 -19.21
N GLY A 107 -3.33 -23.48 -18.13
CA GLY A 107 -3.67 -24.74 -17.48
C GLY A 107 -2.51 -25.41 -16.73
N VAL A 108 -1.47 -24.64 -16.36
CA VAL A 108 -0.28 -25.11 -15.66
C VAL A 108 -0.39 -24.76 -14.17
N PRO A 109 -0.38 -25.74 -13.25
CA PRO A 109 -0.42 -25.48 -11.81
C PRO A 109 0.86 -24.79 -11.31
N VAL A 110 0.70 -23.93 -10.29
CA VAL A 110 1.82 -23.25 -9.63
C VAL A 110 2.04 -23.83 -8.23
N ILE A 111 3.29 -24.13 -7.88
CA ILE A 111 3.70 -24.50 -6.53
C ILE A 111 4.73 -23.51 -6.00
N THR A 112 4.84 -23.39 -4.67
CA THR A 112 5.70 -22.36 -4.07
C THR A 112 6.12 -22.67 -2.64
N ASN A 113 7.29 -22.16 -2.25
CA ASN A 113 7.76 -22.24 -0.87
C ASN A 113 7.21 -21.11 0.02
N PHE A 114 6.19 -20.37 -0.44
CA PHE A 114 5.60 -19.24 0.26
C PHE A 114 4.13 -19.52 0.59
N PRO A 115 3.81 -20.00 1.80
CA PRO A 115 2.45 -20.43 2.18
C PRO A 115 1.36 -19.40 1.87
N ALA A 116 1.62 -18.12 2.12
CA ALA A 116 0.67 -17.02 1.92
C ALA A 116 0.25 -16.78 0.45
N MET A 117 0.88 -17.45 -0.53
CA MET A 117 0.52 -17.37 -1.95
C MET A 117 -0.67 -18.26 -2.34
N ALA A 118 -1.18 -19.10 -1.42
CA ALA A 118 -2.35 -19.94 -1.68
C ALA A 118 -3.57 -19.11 -2.13
N LYS A 119 -3.75 -17.92 -1.55
CA LYS A 119 -4.80 -16.96 -1.94
C LYS A 119 -4.68 -16.41 -3.37
N LEU A 120 -3.49 -16.48 -3.98
CA LEU A 120 -3.27 -16.07 -5.37
C LEU A 120 -3.67 -17.19 -6.36
N GLY A 121 -3.87 -18.40 -5.85
CA GLY A 121 -4.25 -19.59 -6.61
C GLY A 121 -3.10 -20.55 -6.94
N ALA A 122 -1.98 -20.46 -6.23
CA ALA A 122 -0.96 -21.50 -6.28
C ALA A 122 -1.44 -22.75 -5.52
N ALA A 123 -1.26 -23.93 -6.11
CA ALA A 123 -1.81 -25.21 -5.67
C ALA A 123 -1.27 -25.68 -4.32
N ILE A 124 0.05 -25.84 -4.22
CA ILE A 124 0.74 -26.30 -3.01
C ILE A 124 1.73 -25.24 -2.59
N ASN A 125 1.56 -24.73 -1.37
CA ASN A 125 2.30 -23.61 -0.82
C ASN A 125 2.98 -24.09 0.47
N PHE A 126 4.17 -24.67 0.33
CA PHE A 126 4.85 -25.41 1.39
C PHE A 126 6.28 -24.91 1.59
N GLY A 127 6.50 -24.13 2.65
CA GLY A 127 7.81 -23.53 2.92
C GLY A 127 7.80 -22.56 4.09
N ALA A 128 8.71 -21.59 4.11
CA ALA A 128 8.96 -20.79 5.30
C ALA A 128 7.73 -19.99 5.76
N ASP A 129 7.41 -20.10 7.04
CA ASP A 129 6.49 -19.24 7.75
C ASP A 129 7.21 -17.96 8.21
N TYR A 130 7.08 -16.91 7.40
CA TYR A 130 7.73 -15.62 7.67
C TYR A 130 7.19 -14.91 8.91
N ARG A 131 6.01 -15.28 9.43
CA ARG A 131 5.53 -14.78 10.73
C ARG A 131 6.38 -15.39 11.85
N ALA A 132 6.60 -16.69 11.82
CA ALA A 132 7.48 -17.37 12.78
C ALA A 132 8.93 -16.87 12.66
N MET A 133 9.41 -16.55 11.45
CA MET A 133 10.70 -15.89 11.27
C MET A 133 10.80 -14.52 11.94
N GLY A 134 9.74 -13.71 11.88
CA GLY A 134 9.67 -12.44 12.61
C GLY A 134 9.76 -12.64 14.12
N ILE A 135 9.03 -13.61 14.67
CA ILE A 135 9.03 -13.94 16.11
C ILE A 135 10.43 -14.36 16.56
N SER A 136 11.07 -15.30 15.85
CA SER A 136 12.43 -15.75 16.16
C SER A 136 13.46 -14.61 16.06
N THR A 137 13.34 -13.71 15.09
CA THR A 137 14.22 -12.54 14.97
C THR A 137 14.03 -11.58 16.14
N GLY A 138 12.79 -11.42 16.63
CA GLY A 138 12.48 -10.68 17.85
C GLY A 138 13.16 -11.27 19.09
N ALA A 139 13.22 -12.60 19.19
CA ALA A 139 13.93 -13.29 20.27
C ALA A 139 15.45 -13.01 20.24
N ILE A 140 16.07 -12.97 19.06
CA ILE A 140 17.48 -12.52 18.91
C ILE A 140 17.63 -11.07 19.36
N ALA A 141 16.70 -10.19 18.99
CA ALA A 141 16.75 -8.80 19.41
C ALA A 141 16.64 -8.66 20.94
N GLU A 142 15.79 -9.45 21.59
CA GLU A 142 15.70 -9.51 23.05
C GLU A 142 17.03 -9.92 23.69
N LEU A 143 17.67 -10.99 23.17
CA LEU A 143 18.99 -11.41 23.66
C LEU A 143 20.00 -10.26 23.61
N ILE A 144 20.05 -9.53 22.49
CA ILE A 144 20.97 -8.41 22.30
C ILE A 144 20.65 -7.26 23.25
N LEU A 145 19.37 -6.88 23.36
CA LEU A 145 18.92 -5.81 24.26
C LEU A 145 19.18 -6.12 25.73
N ARG A 146 19.20 -7.40 26.10
CA ARG A 146 19.55 -7.88 27.45
C ARG A 146 21.04 -8.13 27.64
N GLY A 147 21.88 -7.68 26.70
CA GLY A 147 23.33 -7.65 26.84
C GLY A 147 24.08 -8.84 26.22
N THR A 148 23.40 -9.78 25.56
CA THR A 148 24.05 -10.83 24.79
C THR A 148 24.73 -10.20 23.58
N ARG A 149 26.02 -10.44 23.37
CA ARG A 149 26.69 -9.86 22.19
C ARG A 149 26.22 -10.60 20.94
N PRO A 150 25.99 -9.94 19.79
CA PRO A 150 25.57 -10.61 18.56
C PRO A 150 26.45 -11.81 18.18
N GLN A 151 27.77 -11.71 18.40
CA GLN A 151 28.72 -12.79 18.15
C GLN A 151 28.56 -14.03 19.04
N ASP A 152 27.83 -13.94 20.15
CA ASP A 152 27.55 -15.05 21.06
C ASP A 152 26.21 -15.74 20.72
N ILE A 153 25.47 -15.21 19.73
CA ILE A 153 24.23 -15.78 19.22
C ILE A 153 24.58 -16.63 17.98
N PRO A 154 24.22 -17.92 17.94
CA PRO A 154 24.48 -18.77 16.78
C PRO A 154 23.81 -18.23 15.51
N CYS A 155 24.59 -18.13 14.43
CA CYS A 155 24.05 -17.99 13.08
C CYS A 155 23.70 -19.39 12.56
N GLU A 156 22.41 -19.71 12.49
CA GLU A 156 21.92 -21.02 12.06
C GLU A 156 20.82 -20.89 11.00
N ASN A 157 20.56 -21.99 10.27
CA ASN A 157 19.39 -22.08 9.41
C ASN A 157 18.19 -22.49 10.26
N PHE A 158 17.16 -21.65 10.28
CA PHE A 158 15.91 -21.93 10.97
C PHE A 158 14.76 -21.61 10.01
N VAL A 159 13.95 -22.62 9.70
CA VAL A 159 12.84 -22.50 8.75
C VAL A 159 11.63 -23.21 9.30
N PRO A 160 10.81 -22.54 10.13
CA PRO A 160 9.48 -23.03 10.47
C PRO A 160 8.70 -23.21 9.18
N VAL A 161 8.23 -24.42 8.93
CA VAL A 161 7.55 -24.75 7.68
C VAL A 161 6.05 -24.63 7.88
N GLY A 162 5.40 -23.82 7.03
CA GLY A 162 3.96 -23.75 6.91
C GLY A 162 3.46 -24.39 5.63
N LEU A 163 2.21 -24.86 5.67
CA LEU A 163 1.53 -25.46 4.52
C LEU A 163 0.17 -24.82 4.32
N GLN A 164 -0.06 -24.30 3.12
CA GLN A 164 -1.37 -23.91 2.64
C GLN A 164 -1.65 -24.55 1.28
N LEU A 165 -2.89 -25.01 1.10
CA LEU A 165 -3.35 -25.68 -0.12
C LEU A 165 -4.41 -24.83 -0.80
N ASN A 166 -4.40 -24.80 -2.12
CA ASN A 166 -5.50 -24.27 -2.92
C ASN A 166 -5.92 -25.34 -3.93
N TYR A 167 -7.07 -25.96 -3.71
CA TYR A 167 -7.58 -27.03 -4.57
C TYR A 167 -8.04 -26.52 -5.94
N ASP A 168 -8.43 -25.25 -6.06
CA ASP A 168 -8.74 -24.64 -7.37
C ASP A 168 -7.48 -24.40 -8.21
N GLY A 169 -6.30 -24.36 -7.56
CA GLY A 169 -5.01 -24.33 -8.23
C GLY A 169 -4.55 -25.70 -8.76
N PHE A 170 -5.23 -26.79 -8.40
CA PHE A 170 -4.79 -28.15 -8.79
C PHE A 170 -5.01 -28.39 -10.29
N GLY A 171 -4.03 -29.04 -10.91
CA GLY A 171 -4.12 -29.43 -12.31
C GLY A 171 -4.93 -30.69 -12.53
N ILE A 172 -5.15 -31.01 -13.82
CA ILE A 172 -5.76 -32.28 -14.21
C ILE A 172 -4.89 -33.43 -13.67
N GLY A 173 -5.51 -34.40 -12.99
CA GLY A 173 -4.82 -35.57 -12.45
C GLY A 173 -4.07 -35.34 -11.13
N TRP A 174 -4.24 -34.19 -10.49
CA TRP A 174 -3.75 -33.94 -9.13
C TRP A 174 -4.71 -34.53 -8.10
N ALA A 175 -4.18 -35.23 -7.10
CA ALA A 175 -4.93 -35.84 -6.02
C ALA A 175 -4.85 -34.98 -4.75
N GLN A 176 -5.99 -34.82 -4.05
CA GLN A 176 -5.99 -34.30 -2.70
C GLN A 176 -5.37 -35.33 -1.77
N ILE A 177 -4.20 -35.04 -1.20
CA ILE A 177 -3.49 -35.96 -0.32
C ILE A 177 -3.96 -35.74 1.13
N PRO A 178 -4.67 -36.70 1.77
CA PRO A 178 -5.23 -36.49 3.10
C PRO A 178 -4.18 -36.16 4.16
N ALA A 179 -2.97 -36.71 4.02
CA ALA A 179 -1.85 -36.43 4.92
C ALA A 179 -1.36 -34.97 4.80
N LEU A 180 -1.32 -34.40 3.59
CA LEU A 180 -0.99 -32.99 3.37
C LEU A 180 -2.13 -32.10 3.85
N ALA A 181 -3.38 -32.46 3.51
CA ALA A 181 -4.56 -31.73 3.96
C ALA A 181 -4.62 -31.63 5.49
N LYS A 182 -4.20 -32.66 6.24
CA LYS A 182 -4.17 -32.64 7.71
C LYS A 182 -3.08 -31.73 8.29
N GLN A 183 -1.99 -31.52 7.55
CA GLN A 183 -0.88 -30.63 7.93
C GLN A 183 -1.13 -29.18 7.50
N ALA A 184 -2.04 -28.95 6.54
CA ALA A 184 -2.35 -27.63 6.04
C ALA A 184 -3.04 -26.76 7.10
N GLU A 185 -2.46 -25.59 7.34
CA GLU A 185 -3.03 -24.52 8.17
C GLU A 185 -4.22 -23.86 7.49
N MET A 186 -4.19 -23.81 6.16
CA MET A 186 -5.25 -23.21 5.36
C MET A 186 -5.49 -24.02 4.10
N ILE A 187 -6.75 -24.26 3.76
CA ILE A 187 -7.17 -24.92 2.52
C ILE A 187 -8.23 -24.05 1.85
N TYR A 188 -7.94 -23.63 0.62
CA TYR A 188 -8.89 -22.98 -0.28
C TYR A 188 -9.55 -24.06 -1.16
N ASP A 189 -10.88 -24.07 -1.20
CA ASP A 189 -11.71 -25.04 -1.94
C ASP A 189 -13.01 -24.33 -2.36
N GLU A 190 -12.93 -23.48 -3.39
CA GLU A 190 -14.06 -22.66 -3.79
C GLU A 190 -15.27 -23.51 -4.23
N PRO A 191 -16.51 -23.04 -3.94
CA PRO A 191 -16.86 -21.73 -3.40
C PRO A 191 -16.86 -21.66 -1.85
N ALA A 192 -16.40 -22.70 -1.14
CA ALA A 192 -16.41 -22.69 0.31
C ALA A 192 -15.36 -21.71 0.88
N PRO A 193 -15.65 -21.04 2.01
CA PRO A 193 -14.66 -20.26 2.73
C PRO A 193 -13.43 -21.13 3.11
N PRO A 194 -12.22 -20.56 3.16
CA PRO A 194 -11.02 -21.33 3.45
C PRO A 194 -11.09 -22.03 4.82
N LEU A 195 -10.80 -23.32 4.83
CA LEU A 195 -10.67 -24.08 6.09
C LEU A 195 -9.38 -23.67 6.77
N THR A 196 -9.48 -23.11 7.98
CA THR A 196 -8.32 -22.66 8.77
C THR A 196 -8.09 -23.55 9.99
N ARG A 197 -6.83 -23.88 10.28
CA ARG A 197 -6.41 -24.66 11.45
C ARG A 197 -5.21 -24.03 12.13
N ALA A 198 -5.22 -24.05 13.47
CA ALA A 198 -4.02 -23.77 14.24
C ALA A 198 -3.11 -25.01 14.22
N ILE A 199 -1.86 -24.82 13.80
CA ILE A 199 -0.84 -25.87 13.80
C ILE A 199 0.28 -25.43 14.74
N GLU A 200 0.52 -26.21 15.79
CA GLU A 200 1.66 -25.98 16.68
C GLU A 200 2.98 -26.28 15.95
N ARG A 201 3.93 -25.36 16.07
CA ARG A 201 5.29 -25.50 15.56
C ARG A 201 6.27 -24.70 16.40
N PRO A 202 7.57 -25.03 16.38
CA PRO A 202 8.59 -24.19 17.00
C PRO A 202 8.61 -22.80 16.34
N LEU A 203 8.41 -21.75 17.14
CA LEU A 203 8.47 -20.36 16.68
C LEU A 203 9.87 -19.75 16.84
N ILE A 204 10.71 -20.36 17.67
CA ILE A 204 12.05 -19.92 18.03
C ILE A 204 12.94 -21.18 18.02
N PRO A 205 14.15 -21.16 17.46
CA PRO A 205 15.05 -22.30 17.52
C PRO A 205 15.49 -22.60 18.96
N GLU A 206 15.79 -23.87 19.24
CA GLU A 206 16.23 -24.33 20.56
C GLU A 206 17.47 -23.59 21.06
N SER A 207 18.40 -23.23 20.16
CA SER A 207 19.62 -22.48 20.50
C SER A 207 19.30 -21.12 21.14
N VAL A 208 18.34 -20.39 20.57
CA VAL A 208 17.89 -19.07 21.05
C VAL A 208 17.00 -19.21 22.28
N GLN A 209 16.16 -20.24 22.36
CA GLN A 209 15.40 -20.54 23.58
C GLN A 209 16.33 -20.81 24.77
N ALA A 210 17.41 -21.57 24.57
CA ALA A 210 18.39 -21.85 25.61
C ALA A 210 19.12 -20.58 26.07
N LEU A 211 19.50 -19.71 25.13
CA LEU A 211 20.09 -18.41 25.48
C LEU A 211 19.12 -17.53 26.25
N LEU A 212 17.85 -17.48 25.86
CA LEU A 212 16.81 -16.72 26.56
C LEU A 212 16.60 -17.26 27.98
N ALA A 213 16.58 -18.58 28.14
CA ALA A 213 16.44 -19.23 29.44
C ALA A 213 17.67 -19.04 30.35
N ALA A 214 18.86 -18.82 29.78
CA ALA A 214 20.10 -18.57 30.50
C ALA A 214 20.27 -17.11 30.95
N LEU A 215 19.44 -16.19 30.44
CA LEU A 215 19.45 -14.81 30.91
C LEU A 215 18.93 -14.73 32.35
N PRO A 216 19.46 -13.81 33.18
CA PRO A 216 18.91 -13.58 34.51
C PRO A 216 17.41 -13.29 34.39
N ALA A 217 16.60 -13.96 35.22
CA ALA A 217 15.20 -13.61 35.37
C ALA A 217 15.15 -12.09 35.60
N ALA A 218 14.35 -11.37 34.81
CA ALA A 218 14.23 -9.93 34.94
C ALA A 218 13.91 -9.63 36.41
N GLY A 219 14.85 -8.98 37.12
CA GLY A 219 14.77 -8.79 38.55
C GLY A 219 13.44 -8.14 38.93
N SER A 220 12.66 -8.85 39.74
CA SER A 220 11.52 -8.27 40.44
C SER A 220 12.04 -7.29 41.50
N ALA A 221 11.90 -5.98 41.24
CA ALA A 221 11.30 -5.01 42.17
C ALA A 221 11.62 -3.56 41.76
N ALA A 222 10.72 -2.97 41.00
CA ALA A 222 10.14 -1.69 41.38
C ALA A 222 8.64 -1.85 41.20
N LYS A 223 7.82 -1.31 42.12
CA LYS A 223 6.36 -1.28 41.96
C LYS A 223 6.06 -0.83 40.54
N THR A 224 5.54 -1.75 39.73
CA THR A 224 5.19 -1.51 38.34
C THR A 224 4.22 -0.31 38.35
N PRO A 225 4.59 0.86 37.81
CA PRO A 225 3.54 1.72 37.24
C PRO A 225 2.79 0.81 36.27
N ALA A 226 1.46 0.86 36.21
CA ALA A 226 0.66 0.06 35.28
C ALA A 226 1.41 -0.06 33.94
N ALA A 227 1.55 -1.30 33.41
CA ALA A 227 2.23 -1.55 32.14
C ALA A 227 1.80 -0.44 31.16
N PRO A 228 2.73 0.33 30.57
CA PRO A 228 2.33 1.40 29.68
C PRO A 228 1.44 0.77 28.61
N ASN A 229 0.17 1.17 28.58
CA ASN A 229 -0.79 0.66 27.63
C ASN A 229 -0.16 0.93 26.25
N ILE A 230 0.23 -0.12 25.51
CA ILE A 230 0.85 0.05 24.20
C ILE A 230 -0.24 0.65 23.31
N PRO A 231 -0.13 1.91 22.89
CA PRO A 231 -1.21 2.59 22.20
C PRO A 231 -1.53 1.86 20.90
N THR A 232 -2.80 1.55 20.74
CA THR A 232 -3.38 0.93 19.54
C THR A 232 -3.95 2.03 18.64
N ILE A 233 -3.47 2.08 17.40
CA ILE A 233 -3.75 3.10 16.40
C ILE A 233 -4.47 2.41 15.24
N ALA A 234 -5.73 2.75 15.03
CA ALA A 234 -6.52 2.24 13.91
C ALA A 234 -6.60 3.27 12.78
N VAL A 235 -5.81 3.06 11.73
CA VAL A 235 -5.86 3.85 10.49
C VAL A 235 -6.87 3.21 9.55
N LEU A 236 -7.76 4.03 8.98
CA LEU A 236 -8.68 3.57 7.93
C LEU A 236 -8.71 4.57 6.78
N THR A 237 -8.92 4.09 5.57
CA THR A 237 -9.11 4.94 4.39
C THR A 237 -10.22 4.44 3.49
N TYR A 238 -10.87 5.36 2.77
CA TYR A 238 -11.84 5.00 1.75
C TYR A 238 -11.19 4.26 0.57
N ASN A 239 -10.02 4.73 0.14
CA ASN A 239 -9.19 4.11 -0.89
C ASN A 239 -7.76 4.64 -0.86
N ARG A 240 -6.83 3.86 -1.40
CA ARG A 240 -5.42 4.25 -1.53
C ARG A 240 -5.15 4.96 -2.86
N THR A 241 -5.12 6.29 -2.83
CA THR A 241 -4.67 7.15 -3.94
C THR A 241 -3.20 7.54 -3.77
N PRO A 242 -2.53 8.10 -4.80
CA PRO A 242 -1.19 8.68 -4.63
C PRO A 242 -1.11 9.70 -3.48
N ASN A 243 -2.15 10.52 -3.31
CA ASN A 243 -2.25 11.50 -2.21
C ASN A 243 -2.32 10.82 -0.83
N PHE A 244 -3.05 9.71 -0.73
CA PHE A 244 -3.06 8.88 0.46
C PHE A 244 -1.65 8.34 0.75
N GLU A 245 -0.96 7.78 -0.25
CA GLU A 245 0.39 7.22 -0.05
C GLU A 245 1.38 8.29 0.42
N GLU A 246 1.35 9.49 -0.17
CA GLU A 246 2.19 10.62 0.25
C GLU A 246 1.89 11.02 1.70
N SER A 247 0.61 11.18 2.05
CA SER A 247 0.20 11.53 3.43
C SER A 247 0.55 10.45 4.44
N TYR A 248 0.31 9.18 4.09
CA TYR A 248 0.58 8.05 4.97
C TYR A 248 2.09 7.88 5.20
N ARG A 249 2.90 8.12 4.16
CA ARG A 249 4.36 8.13 4.27
C ARG A 249 4.86 9.25 5.19
N GLY A 250 4.33 10.46 5.03
CA GLY A 250 4.63 11.59 5.94
C GLY A 250 4.21 11.29 7.38
N PHE A 251 3.04 10.69 7.57
CA PHE A 251 2.53 10.25 8.87
C PHE A 251 3.47 9.24 9.54
N LEU A 252 3.82 8.14 8.85
CA LEU A 252 4.73 7.12 9.37
C LEU A 252 6.13 7.67 9.68
N ALA A 253 6.67 8.55 8.81
CA ALA A 253 7.97 9.17 9.02
C ALA A 253 7.98 10.03 10.29
N GLU A 254 6.94 10.83 10.50
CA GLU A 254 6.82 11.65 11.72
C GLU A 254 6.59 10.79 12.96
N LEU A 255 5.80 9.71 12.86
CA LEU A 255 5.63 8.76 13.97
C LEU A 255 6.97 8.19 14.42
N ALA A 256 7.83 7.81 13.48
CA ALA A 256 9.18 7.34 13.80
C ALA A 256 10.03 8.42 14.51
N VAL A 257 9.95 9.69 14.07
CA VAL A 257 10.63 10.83 14.71
C VAL A 257 10.11 11.07 16.13
N LEU A 258 8.79 10.95 16.33
CA LEU A 258 8.12 11.07 17.63
C LEU A 258 8.36 9.86 18.55
N GLY A 259 9.01 8.81 18.02
CA GLY A 259 9.43 7.63 18.74
C GLY A 259 8.45 6.46 18.71
N TYR A 260 7.37 6.53 17.93
CA TYR A 260 6.42 5.42 17.74
C TYR A 260 6.96 4.44 16.70
N VAL A 261 7.07 3.18 17.11
CA VAL A 261 7.54 2.05 16.30
C VAL A 261 6.54 0.92 16.46
N ASP A 262 5.87 0.58 15.36
CA ASP A 262 4.85 -0.48 15.34
C ASP A 262 5.43 -1.82 15.82
N GLY A 263 4.66 -2.53 16.65
CA GLY A 263 5.06 -3.79 17.28
C GLY A 263 6.06 -3.65 18.44
N LYS A 264 6.58 -2.44 18.71
CA LYS A 264 7.50 -2.16 19.82
C LYS A 264 6.85 -1.35 20.92
N ASN A 265 6.31 -0.18 20.58
CA ASN A 265 5.71 0.76 21.54
C ASN A 265 4.44 1.45 21.02
N CYS A 266 3.91 0.98 19.90
CA CYS A 266 2.52 1.14 19.47
C CYS A 266 2.11 -0.07 18.64
N HIS A 267 0.81 -0.22 18.41
CA HIS A 267 0.29 -1.13 17.39
C HIS A 267 -0.48 -0.31 16.36
N LEU A 268 0.00 -0.31 15.11
CA LEU A 268 -0.64 0.40 14.02
C LEU A 268 -1.33 -0.60 13.09
N SER A 269 -2.61 -0.38 12.81
CA SER A 269 -3.35 -1.11 11.79
C SER A 269 -3.79 -0.15 10.69
N LEU A 270 -3.71 -0.59 9.42
CA LEU A 270 -4.24 0.13 8.27
C LEU A 270 -5.32 -0.71 7.59
N ARG A 271 -6.47 -0.10 7.33
CA ARG A 271 -7.63 -0.73 6.67
C ARG A 271 -8.06 0.09 5.47
N ASP A 272 -8.15 -0.55 4.32
CA ASP A 272 -8.56 0.06 3.06
C ASP A 272 -9.95 -0.42 2.67
N ALA A 273 -10.89 0.50 2.46
CA ALA A 273 -12.24 0.18 2.02
C ALA A 273 -12.35 -0.01 0.50
N GLN A 274 -11.28 0.24 -0.27
CA GLN A 274 -11.19 -0.07 -1.70
C GLN A 274 -12.32 0.55 -2.53
N LEU A 275 -12.68 1.82 -2.24
CA LEU A 275 -13.79 2.56 -2.85
C LEU A 275 -15.19 1.95 -2.61
N ASP A 276 -15.34 1.04 -1.64
CA ASP A 276 -16.62 0.41 -1.32
C ASP A 276 -17.19 0.90 0.02
N ILE A 277 -18.39 1.50 -0.04
CA ILE A 277 -19.10 2.02 1.13
C ILE A 277 -19.52 0.89 2.08
N GLY A 278 -19.87 -0.29 1.55
CA GLY A 278 -20.22 -1.46 2.36
C GLY A 278 -19.04 -1.94 3.21
N THR A 279 -17.88 -2.08 2.58
CA THR A 279 -16.59 -2.44 3.19
C THR A 279 -16.17 -1.40 4.21
N LEU A 280 -16.32 -0.09 3.90
CA LEU A 280 -16.07 0.99 4.85
C LEU A 280 -16.94 0.83 6.12
N GLY A 281 -18.22 0.51 5.97
CA GLY A 281 -19.13 0.25 7.07
C GLY A 281 -18.68 -0.93 7.96
N THR A 282 -18.27 -2.04 7.34
CA THR A 282 -17.74 -3.22 8.04
C THR A 282 -16.44 -2.90 8.80
N ILE A 283 -15.51 -2.17 8.18
CA ILE A 283 -14.26 -1.73 8.82
C ILE A 283 -14.55 -0.91 10.07
N ILE A 284 -15.51 0.01 10.01
CA ILE A 284 -15.85 0.88 11.14
C ILE A 284 -16.54 0.09 12.26
N ALA A 285 -17.38 -0.88 11.93
CA ALA A 285 -17.95 -1.78 12.93
C ALA A 285 -16.86 -2.55 13.68
N ALA A 286 -15.87 -3.09 12.96
CA ALA A 286 -14.72 -3.76 13.58
C ALA A 286 -13.89 -2.81 14.47
N ILE A 287 -13.59 -1.59 14.00
CA ILE A 287 -12.90 -0.57 14.81
C ILE A 287 -13.70 -0.24 16.08
N ALA A 288 -15.03 -0.15 15.97
CA ALA A 288 -15.89 0.15 17.12
C ALA A 288 -15.77 -0.93 18.21
N GLU A 289 -15.70 -2.21 17.82
CA GLU A 289 -15.57 -3.38 18.70
C GLU A 289 -14.17 -3.54 19.29
N GLU A 290 -13.12 -3.33 18.49
CA GLU A 290 -11.72 -3.44 18.92
C GLU A 290 -11.31 -2.39 19.94
N LYS A 291 -11.97 -1.23 19.93
CA LYS A 291 -11.74 -0.10 20.85
C LYS A 291 -10.26 0.32 20.90
N PRO A 292 -9.67 0.71 19.75
CA PRO A 292 -8.32 1.24 19.74
C PRO A 292 -8.23 2.52 20.58
N ASP A 293 -7.03 2.83 21.09
CA ASP A 293 -6.78 4.06 21.86
C ASP A 293 -7.00 5.31 21.00
N ILE A 294 -6.76 5.22 19.69
CA ILE A 294 -6.99 6.31 18.74
C ILE A 294 -7.41 5.79 17.36
N VAL A 295 -8.32 6.52 16.70
CA VAL A 295 -8.76 6.24 15.33
C VAL A 295 -8.28 7.35 14.40
N VAL A 296 -7.70 6.97 13.28
CA VAL A 296 -7.07 7.89 12.33
C VAL A 296 -7.72 7.71 10.95
N PRO A 297 -8.87 8.35 10.68
CA PRO A 297 -9.47 8.30 9.36
C PRO A 297 -8.66 9.15 8.38
N PHE A 298 -8.20 8.51 7.31
CA PHE A 298 -7.69 9.14 6.12
C PHE A 298 -8.83 9.25 5.11
N THR A 299 -9.04 10.44 4.54
CA THR A 299 -10.12 10.80 3.61
C THR A 299 -11.46 11.16 4.25
N THR A 300 -12.20 12.05 3.57
CA THR A 300 -13.48 12.59 4.02
C THR A 300 -14.57 11.53 4.20
N PRO A 301 -14.77 10.55 3.29
CA PRO A 301 -15.75 9.48 3.51
C PRO A 301 -15.45 8.66 4.77
N ALA A 302 -14.18 8.38 5.04
CA ALA A 302 -13.77 7.66 6.26
C ALA A 302 -14.08 8.47 7.51
N LEU A 303 -13.76 9.78 7.53
CA LEU A 303 -14.10 10.65 8.65
C LEU A 303 -15.60 10.73 8.89
N GLN A 304 -16.40 10.94 7.84
CA GLN A 304 -17.87 11.02 7.94
C GLN A 304 -18.47 9.78 8.59
N ALA A 305 -17.95 8.60 8.23
CA ALA A 305 -18.45 7.36 8.77
C ALA A 305 -17.94 7.10 10.20
N VAL A 306 -16.70 7.51 10.53
CA VAL A 306 -16.15 7.46 11.90
C VAL A 306 -16.93 8.34 12.86
N VAL A 307 -17.14 9.64 12.56
CA VAL A 307 -17.78 10.58 13.52
C VAL A 307 -19.24 10.23 13.82
N ARG A 308 -19.90 9.47 12.95
CA ARG A 308 -21.27 8.97 13.18
C ARG A 308 -21.33 7.79 14.14
N ARG A 309 -20.25 7.02 14.28
CA ARG A 309 -20.24 5.75 15.00
C ARG A 309 -19.32 5.74 16.23
N ILE A 310 -18.24 6.49 16.20
CA ILE A 310 -17.18 6.51 17.20
C ILE A 310 -17.16 7.89 17.86
N THR A 311 -17.78 7.97 19.02
CA THR A 311 -17.97 9.22 19.79
C THR A 311 -17.31 9.17 21.17
N ASP A 312 -16.79 8.02 21.56
CA ASP A 312 -16.32 7.69 22.91
C ASP A 312 -14.79 7.67 23.04
N ARG A 313 -14.05 7.84 21.94
CA ARG A 313 -12.57 7.82 21.92
C ARG A 313 -11.99 8.83 20.93
N PRO A 314 -10.69 9.17 21.06
CA PRO A 314 -10.06 10.16 20.22
C PRO A 314 -10.03 9.77 18.73
N VAL A 315 -10.27 10.78 17.88
CA VAL A 315 -10.19 10.71 16.43
C VAL A 315 -9.24 11.80 15.95
N VAL A 316 -8.20 11.43 15.20
CA VAL A 316 -7.27 12.37 14.57
C VAL A 316 -7.29 12.14 13.07
N PHE A 317 -7.97 13.00 12.32
CA PHE A 317 -8.09 12.81 10.88
C PHE A 317 -6.87 13.30 10.10
N CYS A 318 -6.73 12.81 8.86
CA CYS A 318 -5.69 13.20 7.93
C CYS A 318 -6.28 13.47 6.55
N MET A 319 -5.79 14.54 5.89
CA MET A 319 -6.08 14.86 4.50
C MET A 319 -7.59 15.06 4.24
N ILE A 320 -8.22 15.94 5.01
CA ILE A 320 -9.66 16.23 4.91
C ILE A 320 -9.89 17.61 4.30
N ALA A 321 -10.68 17.69 3.23
CA ALA A 321 -10.95 18.96 2.55
C ALA A 321 -11.71 19.96 3.44
N SER A 322 -12.65 19.47 4.25
CA SER A 322 -13.39 20.27 5.23
C SER A 322 -13.93 19.39 6.35
N GLY A 323 -13.43 19.58 7.57
CA GLY A 323 -13.92 18.86 8.75
C GLY A 323 -15.40 19.19 9.04
N VAL A 324 -15.82 20.44 8.82
CA VAL A 324 -17.21 20.88 8.98
C VAL A 324 -18.13 20.16 7.99
N ALA A 325 -17.77 20.10 6.71
CA ALA A 325 -18.57 19.39 5.70
C ALA A 325 -18.61 17.87 5.98
N ALA A 326 -17.54 17.32 6.58
CA ALA A 326 -17.49 15.93 7.04
C ALA A 326 -18.35 15.66 8.30
N GLY A 327 -18.95 16.69 8.90
CA GLY A 327 -19.76 16.57 10.12
C GLY A 327 -18.94 16.53 11.42
N ALA A 328 -17.66 16.93 11.37
CA ALA A 328 -16.77 16.92 12.52
C ALA A 328 -16.90 18.16 13.42
N GLY A 329 -17.74 19.15 13.07
CA GLY A 329 -17.86 20.39 13.84
C GLY A 329 -18.61 21.51 13.13
N LYS A 330 -18.55 22.71 13.70
CA LYS A 330 -19.08 23.96 13.11
C LYS A 330 -17.99 24.85 12.54
N SER A 331 -16.77 24.77 13.08
CA SER A 331 -15.58 25.45 12.57
C SER A 331 -14.31 24.64 12.89
N ASN A 332 -13.14 25.15 12.51
CA ASN A 332 -11.86 24.55 12.87
C ASN A 332 -11.55 24.63 14.38
N THR A 333 -12.27 25.44 15.15
CA THR A 333 -12.06 25.64 16.60
C THR A 333 -13.29 25.29 17.46
N ASP A 334 -14.48 25.24 16.86
CA ASP A 334 -15.73 24.77 17.48
C ASP A 334 -16.13 23.46 16.78
N HIS A 335 -15.61 22.35 17.29
CA HIS A 335 -15.77 21.02 16.70
C HIS A 335 -16.11 19.94 17.74
N LEU A 336 -16.35 18.72 17.26
CA LEU A 336 -16.66 17.59 18.14
C LEU A 336 -15.54 17.38 19.16
N PRO A 337 -15.86 17.11 20.43
CA PRO A 337 -14.90 17.11 21.52
C PRO A 337 -13.85 15.99 21.44
N ASN A 338 -14.14 14.93 20.68
CA ASN A 338 -13.24 13.79 20.49
C ASN A 338 -12.52 13.83 19.13
N VAL A 339 -12.67 14.88 18.33
CA VAL A 339 -12.13 14.95 16.96
C VAL A 339 -11.15 16.11 16.82
N THR A 340 -10.00 15.88 16.21
CA THR A 340 -9.09 16.89 15.67
C THR A 340 -8.44 16.34 14.39
N GLY A 341 -7.56 17.08 13.73
CA GLY A 341 -6.80 16.54 12.59
C GLY A 341 -6.27 17.58 11.62
N ALA A 342 -5.65 17.09 10.55
CA ALA A 342 -5.06 17.90 9.50
C ALA A 342 -5.98 17.98 8.27
N LEU A 343 -6.24 19.20 7.81
CA LEU A 343 -6.97 19.47 6.58
C LEU A 343 -6.04 19.34 5.36
N ILE A 344 -6.63 19.32 4.18
CA ILE A 344 -5.93 19.55 2.91
C ILE A 344 -6.63 20.69 2.18
N THR A 345 -6.20 21.92 2.45
CA THR A 345 -6.70 23.11 1.75
C THR A 345 -5.95 23.32 0.44
N PHE A 346 -6.53 24.07 -0.48
CA PHE A 346 -5.91 24.34 -1.78
C PHE A 346 -5.63 25.83 -1.94
N ASP A 347 -4.52 26.16 -2.61
CA ASP A 347 -4.17 27.55 -2.93
C ASP A 347 -4.89 28.02 -4.19
N TRP A 348 -6.19 28.27 -4.05
CA TRP A 348 -7.03 28.70 -5.17
C TRP A 348 -6.49 29.96 -5.84
N GLU A 349 -6.11 30.96 -5.04
CA GLU A 349 -5.60 32.23 -5.55
C GLU A 349 -4.30 32.04 -6.32
N TYR A 350 -3.36 31.24 -5.79
CA TYR A 350 -2.11 31.00 -6.49
C TYR A 350 -2.31 30.17 -7.76
N MET A 351 -3.16 29.14 -7.75
CA MET A 351 -3.50 28.41 -8.98
C MET A 351 -4.12 29.32 -10.04
N ILE A 352 -5.00 30.26 -9.66
CA ILE A 352 -5.57 31.24 -10.60
C ILE A 352 -4.48 32.14 -11.19
N ARG A 353 -3.54 32.62 -10.36
CA ARG A 353 -2.40 33.45 -10.85
C ARG A 353 -1.54 32.66 -11.83
N VAL A 354 -1.19 31.42 -11.50
CA VAL A 354 -0.41 30.53 -12.37
C VAL A 354 -1.19 30.24 -13.66
N GLY A 355 -2.48 29.97 -13.58
CA GLY A 355 -3.33 29.72 -14.75
C GLY A 355 -3.41 30.92 -15.71
N LYS A 356 -3.58 32.14 -15.19
CA LYS A 356 -3.58 33.37 -16.00
C LYS A 356 -2.22 33.67 -16.62
N ALA A 357 -1.13 33.33 -15.93
CA ALA A 357 0.21 33.47 -16.47
C ALA A 357 0.49 32.41 -17.57
N ALA A 358 0.00 31.19 -17.37
CA ALA A 358 0.18 30.09 -18.32
C ALA A 358 -0.66 30.27 -19.60
N ILE A 359 -1.89 30.77 -19.46
CA ILE A 359 -2.85 30.93 -20.55
C ILE A 359 -3.31 32.40 -20.58
N PRO A 360 -2.70 33.23 -21.44
CA PRO A 360 -3.11 34.62 -21.62
C PRO A 360 -4.59 34.69 -22.05
N ASN A 361 -5.40 35.44 -21.32
CA ASN A 361 -6.87 35.48 -21.47
C ASN A 361 -7.62 34.22 -21.01
N LEU A 362 -7.15 33.56 -19.95
CA LEU A 362 -7.92 32.51 -19.27
C LEU A 362 -9.30 33.05 -18.81
N ARG A 363 -10.37 32.45 -19.31
CA ARG A 363 -11.78 32.81 -19.07
C ARG A 363 -12.66 31.61 -18.73
N ARG A 364 -12.28 30.40 -19.14
CA ARG A 364 -13.07 29.20 -18.90
C ARG A 364 -12.19 27.99 -18.63
N VAL A 365 -12.45 27.28 -17.53
CA VAL A 365 -11.70 26.07 -17.12
C VAL A 365 -12.65 24.92 -16.84
N GLY A 366 -12.18 23.70 -17.08
CA GLY A 366 -12.94 22.47 -16.85
C GLY A 366 -12.52 21.76 -15.57
N THR A 367 -13.45 21.10 -14.89
CA THR A 367 -13.12 20.13 -13.85
C THR A 367 -14.10 18.96 -13.86
N VAL A 368 -13.60 17.76 -13.55
CA VAL A 368 -14.44 16.61 -13.26
C VAL A 368 -14.58 16.51 -11.74
N PHE A 369 -15.76 16.14 -11.25
CA PHE A 369 -15.99 16.02 -9.81
C PHE A 369 -16.92 14.86 -9.48
N ALA A 370 -16.65 14.18 -8.35
CA ALA A 370 -17.49 13.12 -7.82
C ALA A 370 -18.67 13.66 -6.98
N PRO A 371 -19.93 13.62 -7.49
CA PRO A 371 -21.08 14.18 -6.77
C PRO A 371 -21.44 13.40 -5.50
N GLY A 372 -21.00 12.14 -5.40
CA GLY A 372 -21.19 11.29 -4.20
C GLY A 372 -20.20 11.59 -3.06
N GLU A 373 -19.17 12.40 -3.32
CA GLU A 373 -18.13 12.73 -2.35
C GLU A 373 -18.27 14.17 -1.85
N VAL A 374 -18.52 14.34 -0.55
CA VAL A 374 -18.72 15.68 0.04
C VAL A 374 -17.48 16.58 -0.11
N ASN A 375 -16.27 16.01 -0.05
CA ASN A 375 -15.04 16.75 -0.34
C ASN A 375 -15.01 17.30 -1.76
N SER A 376 -15.46 16.52 -2.74
CA SER A 376 -15.44 16.92 -4.15
C SER A 376 -16.47 18.02 -4.41
N VAL A 377 -17.70 17.86 -3.89
CA VAL A 377 -18.75 18.89 -3.97
C VAL A 377 -18.31 20.19 -3.28
N PHE A 378 -17.74 20.09 -2.09
CA PHE A 378 -17.20 21.24 -1.35
C PHE A 378 -16.08 21.95 -2.13
N SER A 379 -15.09 21.19 -2.60
CA SER A 379 -13.93 21.75 -3.32
C SER A 379 -14.35 22.38 -4.65
N ARG A 380 -15.31 21.78 -5.37
CA ARG A 380 -15.90 22.36 -6.57
C ARG A 380 -16.54 23.71 -6.27
N ALA A 381 -17.35 23.81 -5.22
CA ALA A 381 -18.03 25.04 -4.87
C ALA A 381 -17.06 26.16 -4.46
N GLU A 382 -16.04 25.85 -3.66
CA GLU A 382 -15.00 26.81 -3.29
C GLU A 382 -14.17 27.23 -4.51
N TRP A 383 -13.88 26.29 -5.41
CA TRP A 383 -13.15 26.58 -6.64
C TRP A 383 -13.95 27.45 -7.60
N GLU A 384 -15.24 27.16 -7.79
CA GLU A 384 -16.18 27.96 -8.58
C GLU A 384 -16.24 29.40 -8.05
N LYS A 385 -16.35 29.57 -6.72
CA LYS A 385 -16.35 30.87 -6.06
C LYS A 385 -15.04 31.64 -6.30
N ALA A 386 -13.90 30.98 -6.16
CA ALA A 386 -12.59 31.61 -6.38
C ALA A 386 -12.39 32.03 -7.85
N LEU A 387 -12.80 31.19 -8.80
CA LEU A 387 -12.74 31.48 -10.23
C LEU A 387 -13.69 32.62 -10.62
N ALA A 388 -14.93 32.61 -10.10
CA ALA A 388 -15.91 33.65 -10.37
C ALA A 388 -15.42 35.03 -9.89
N ALA A 389 -14.80 35.10 -8.71
CA ALA A 389 -14.16 36.32 -8.22
C ALA A 389 -13.02 36.82 -9.13
N ALA A 390 -12.37 35.91 -9.87
CA ALA A 390 -11.33 36.22 -10.84
C ALA A 390 -11.85 36.45 -12.28
N GLY A 391 -13.16 36.39 -12.51
CA GLY A 391 -13.80 36.52 -13.82
C GLY A 391 -13.62 35.32 -14.74
N ILE A 392 -13.41 34.13 -14.18
CA ILE A 392 -13.23 32.86 -14.89
C ILE A 392 -14.45 31.97 -14.61
N GLU A 393 -15.01 31.37 -15.67
CA GLU A 393 -16.10 30.41 -15.59
C GLU A 393 -15.57 28.99 -15.32
N LEU A 394 -16.20 28.28 -14.38
CA LEU A 394 -15.97 26.85 -14.17
C LEU A 394 -17.01 26.02 -14.91
N VAL A 395 -16.56 25.23 -15.87
CA VAL A 395 -17.35 24.13 -16.44
C VAL A 395 -17.05 22.87 -15.63
N SER A 396 -18.09 22.26 -15.06
CA SER A 396 -17.95 21.07 -14.22
C SER A 396 -18.82 19.94 -14.73
N VAL A 397 -18.22 18.77 -14.89
CA VAL A 397 -18.92 17.54 -15.28
C VAL A 397 -18.88 16.59 -14.09
N ALA A 398 -20.08 16.15 -13.67
CA ALA A 398 -20.19 15.14 -12.63
C ALA A 398 -19.71 13.81 -13.20
N ASP A 399 -18.79 13.13 -12.51
CA ASP A 399 -18.42 11.78 -12.90
C ASP A 399 -19.32 10.71 -12.29
N ARG A 400 -19.25 9.56 -12.93
CA ARG A 400 -19.36 8.27 -12.27
C ARG A 400 -18.03 7.58 -12.53
N PRO A 401 -17.45 6.82 -11.58
CA PRO A 401 -16.13 6.20 -11.79
C PRO A 401 -15.99 5.39 -13.09
N THR A 402 -17.10 4.81 -13.59
CA THR A 402 -17.17 4.08 -14.88
C THR A 402 -17.27 4.97 -16.12
N GLU A 403 -17.59 6.26 -15.95
CA GLU A 403 -17.87 7.24 -17.01
C GLU A 403 -16.85 8.40 -17.01
N LEU A 404 -15.72 8.24 -16.31
CA LEU A 404 -14.67 9.25 -16.23
C LEU A 404 -14.07 9.63 -17.61
N PRO A 405 -13.80 8.69 -18.54
CA PRO A 405 -13.36 9.05 -19.89
C PRO A 405 -14.36 9.99 -20.59
N GLU A 406 -15.66 9.65 -20.57
CA GLU A 406 -16.72 10.42 -21.21
C GLU A 406 -16.89 11.80 -20.56
N ALA A 407 -16.77 11.87 -19.23
CA ALA A 407 -16.80 13.13 -18.50
C ALA A 407 -15.65 14.06 -18.91
N ALA A 408 -14.43 13.51 -19.05
CA ALA A 408 -13.26 14.26 -19.48
C ALA A 408 -13.35 14.71 -20.94
N GLU A 409 -13.83 13.85 -21.84
CA GLU A 409 -14.11 14.21 -23.24
C GLU A 409 -15.20 15.28 -23.35
N GLY A 410 -16.24 15.19 -22.51
CA GLY A 410 -17.31 16.17 -22.41
C GLY A 410 -16.80 17.59 -22.08
N LEU A 411 -15.80 17.72 -21.20
CA LEU A 411 -15.18 19.01 -20.89
C LEU A 411 -14.48 19.62 -22.09
N ALA A 412 -13.74 18.80 -22.86
CA ALA A 412 -13.02 19.26 -24.04
C ALA A 412 -13.95 19.88 -25.10
N THR A 413 -15.16 19.34 -25.24
CA THR A 413 -16.15 19.88 -26.20
C THR A 413 -16.82 21.19 -25.76
N GLN A 414 -16.63 21.61 -24.51
CA GLN A 414 -17.29 22.81 -23.94
C GLN A 414 -16.43 24.08 -23.98
N GLY A 415 -15.33 24.04 -24.75
CA GLY A 415 -14.48 25.21 -25.00
C GLY A 415 -13.69 25.66 -23.76
N VAL A 416 -13.35 24.73 -22.86
CA VAL A 416 -12.46 25.02 -21.73
C VAL A 416 -11.02 25.20 -22.23
N GLN A 417 -10.28 26.13 -21.65
CA GLN A 417 -8.89 26.43 -22.04
C GLN A 417 -7.86 25.59 -21.28
N ALA A 418 -8.26 25.04 -20.14
CA ALA A 418 -7.51 24.09 -19.34
C ALA A 418 -8.48 23.21 -18.56
N ILE A 419 -8.09 21.97 -18.30
CA ILE A 419 -8.71 21.17 -17.26
C ILE A 419 -7.92 21.39 -15.97
N MET A 420 -8.58 21.87 -14.92
CA MET A 420 -7.99 22.09 -13.60
C MET A 420 -8.64 21.12 -12.62
N GLN A 421 -7.95 20.02 -12.33
CA GLN A 421 -8.48 18.90 -11.55
C GLN A 421 -8.52 19.24 -10.05
N ILE A 422 -9.72 19.38 -9.50
CA ILE A 422 -9.94 19.32 -8.05
C ILE A 422 -9.75 17.87 -7.60
N SER A 423 -9.04 17.65 -6.49
CA SER A 423 -8.68 16.29 -6.10
C SER A 423 -9.81 15.58 -5.35
N ASP A 424 -10.29 14.48 -5.92
CA ASP A 424 -11.16 13.50 -5.26
C ASP A 424 -10.74 12.07 -5.58
N SER A 425 -11.43 11.08 -5.02
CA SER A 425 -10.99 9.68 -5.09
C SER A 425 -11.06 9.14 -6.53
N SER A 426 -12.11 9.49 -7.28
CA SER A 426 -12.33 9.08 -8.67
C SER A 426 -11.33 9.74 -9.64
N SER A 427 -11.26 11.07 -9.63
CA SER A 427 -10.37 11.85 -10.50
C SER A 427 -8.89 11.54 -10.26
N SER A 428 -8.49 11.25 -9.02
CA SER A 428 -7.10 10.90 -8.70
C SER A 428 -6.74 9.49 -9.20
N THR A 429 -7.67 8.53 -9.10
CA THR A 429 -7.46 7.15 -9.57
C THR A 429 -7.41 7.09 -11.09
N GLY A 430 -8.28 7.85 -11.77
CA GLY A 430 -8.36 7.88 -13.22
C GLY A 430 -7.67 9.07 -13.88
N PHE A 431 -6.73 9.73 -13.21
CA PHE A 431 -6.11 10.97 -13.70
C PHE A 431 -5.49 10.82 -15.10
N GLY A 432 -4.78 9.71 -15.35
CA GLY A 432 -4.18 9.45 -16.66
C GLY A 432 -5.21 9.35 -17.80
N THR A 433 -6.45 8.96 -17.51
CA THR A 433 -7.55 8.97 -18.48
C THR A 433 -7.98 10.41 -18.80
N ILE A 434 -8.08 11.26 -17.78
CA ILE A 434 -8.37 12.69 -17.96
C ILE A 434 -7.31 13.33 -18.84
N VAL A 435 -6.03 13.06 -18.58
CA VAL A 435 -4.90 13.56 -19.38
C VAL A 435 -4.99 13.09 -20.82
N LYS A 436 -5.24 11.81 -21.07
CA LYS A 436 -5.39 11.28 -22.44
C LYS A 436 -6.54 11.93 -23.21
N ALA A 437 -7.67 12.18 -22.55
CA ALA A 437 -8.80 12.87 -23.17
C ALA A 437 -8.46 14.34 -23.49
N ALA A 438 -7.79 15.03 -22.56
CA ALA A 438 -7.34 16.40 -22.73
C ALA A 438 -6.30 16.54 -23.86
N ASP A 439 -5.36 15.59 -23.95
CA ASP A 439 -4.32 15.55 -24.99
C ASP A 439 -4.92 15.42 -26.39
N ARG A 440 -5.98 14.61 -26.56
CA ARG A 440 -6.70 14.51 -27.84
C ARG A 440 -7.34 15.82 -28.28
N ALA A 441 -7.65 16.68 -27.32
CA ALA A 441 -8.27 17.99 -27.55
C ALA A 441 -7.27 19.16 -27.52
N ASP A 442 -5.97 18.89 -27.35
CA ASP A 442 -4.91 19.88 -27.19
C ASP A 442 -5.16 20.85 -26.00
N ILE A 443 -5.64 20.30 -24.88
CA ILE A 443 -5.95 21.07 -23.66
C ILE A 443 -4.96 20.70 -22.54
N PRO A 444 -4.27 21.68 -21.92
CA PRO A 444 -3.40 21.39 -20.79
C PRO A 444 -4.19 21.01 -19.54
N VAL A 445 -3.64 20.07 -18.75
CA VAL A 445 -4.22 19.64 -17.46
C VAL A 445 -3.39 20.18 -16.31
N PHE A 446 -4.00 20.96 -15.43
CA PHE A 446 -3.41 21.40 -14.16
C PHE A 446 -4.06 20.65 -13.00
N ALA A 447 -3.29 20.40 -11.94
CA ALA A 447 -3.73 19.58 -10.81
C ALA A 447 -3.47 20.24 -9.46
N PHE A 448 -4.33 19.93 -8.49
CA PHE A 448 -4.10 20.25 -7.09
C PHE A 448 -3.43 19.11 -6.32
N ALA A 449 -2.63 18.28 -6.99
CA ALA A 449 -1.94 17.13 -6.38
C ALA A 449 -0.52 16.95 -6.98
N PRO A 450 0.53 16.78 -6.16
CA PRO A 450 1.90 16.57 -6.66
C PRO A 450 2.03 15.30 -7.51
N GLY A 451 1.42 14.19 -7.04
CA GLY A 451 1.43 12.90 -7.74
C GLY A 451 0.85 12.93 -9.16
N ALA A 452 0.03 13.93 -9.49
CA ALA A 452 -0.54 14.11 -10.83
C ALA A 452 0.53 14.39 -11.91
N MET A 453 1.69 14.95 -11.52
CA MET A 453 2.80 15.19 -12.45
C MET A 453 3.29 13.90 -13.11
N LYS A 454 3.31 12.79 -12.37
CA LYS A 454 3.68 11.45 -12.89
C LYS A 454 2.68 10.90 -13.90
N SER A 455 1.46 11.42 -13.87
CA SER A 455 0.35 10.97 -14.71
C SER A 455 0.06 11.93 -15.87
N GLY A 456 0.98 12.87 -16.15
CA GLY A 456 0.92 13.77 -17.30
C GLY A 456 0.24 15.11 -17.01
N ALA A 457 0.21 15.59 -15.76
CA ALA A 457 -0.15 16.98 -15.51
C ALA A 457 0.90 17.93 -16.10
N THR A 458 0.45 19.05 -16.67
CA THR A 458 1.32 20.11 -17.18
C THR A 458 1.85 20.99 -16.04
N ILE A 459 0.98 21.31 -15.07
CA ILE A 459 1.30 22.10 -13.88
C ILE A 459 0.59 21.47 -12.68
N ALA A 460 1.25 21.44 -11.52
CA ALA A 460 0.57 21.19 -10.25
C ALA A 460 0.86 22.31 -9.25
N VAL A 461 -0.21 22.84 -8.64
CA VAL A 461 -0.13 23.75 -7.50
C VAL A 461 -0.90 23.08 -6.38
N SER A 462 -0.19 22.57 -5.38
CA SER A 462 -0.79 21.77 -4.32
C SER A 462 -0.17 22.09 -2.97
N ARG A 463 -0.82 21.65 -1.90
CA ARG A 463 -0.17 21.54 -0.59
C ARG A 463 0.66 20.27 -0.54
N ASP A 464 1.64 20.23 0.35
CA ASP A 464 2.43 19.02 0.57
C ASP A 464 1.62 17.98 1.36
N PHE A 465 1.21 16.89 0.69
CA PHE A 465 0.49 15.80 1.33
C PHE A 465 1.33 15.10 2.41
N GLU A 466 2.66 15.05 2.27
CA GLU A 466 3.51 14.54 3.33
C GLU A 466 3.48 15.44 4.56
N GLU A 467 3.49 16.77 4.37
CA GLU A 467 3.34 17.74 5.46
C GLU A 467 2.04 17.50 6.22
N VAL A 468 0.93 17.29 5.50
CA VAL A 468 -0.38 16.95 6.11
C VAL A 468 -0.27 15.69 6.96
N GLY A 469 0.40 14.64 6.45
CA GLY A 469 0.72 13.44 7.21
C GLY A 469 1.49 13.71 8.50
N ARG A 470 2.55 14.52 8.42
CA ARG A 470 3.37 14.93 9.57
C ARG A 470 2.56 15.73 10.59
N ILE A 471 1.68 16.64 10.14
CA ILE A 471 0.78 17.42 11.02
C ILE A 471 -0.16 16.47 11.77
N SER A 472 -0.80 15.52 11.07
CA SER A 472 -1.69 14.53 11.71
C SER A 472 -0.96 13.69 12.76
N ALA A 473 0.27 13.25 12.49
CA ALA A 473 1.07 12.49 13.45
C ALA A 473 1.42 13.30 14.71
N ARG A 474 1.76 14.59 14.57
CA ARG A 474 2.01 15.48 15.71
C ARG A 474 0.76 15.74 16.54
N LEU A 475 -0.41 15.88 15.91
CA LEU A 475 -1.69 15.99 16.62
C LEU A 475 -2.01 14.69 17.36
N MET A 476 -1.77 13.54 16.73
CA MET A 476 -1.93 12.23 17.36
C MET A 476 -1.05 12.07 18.60
N ASP A 477 0.23 12.47 18.53
CA ASP A 477 1.14 12.41 19.68
C ASP A 477 0.66 13.28 20.85
N LYS A 478 0.19 14.50 20.59
CA LYS A 478 -0.41 15.35 21.63
C LYS A 478 -1.61 14.67 22.32
N VAL A 479 -2.47 14.05 21.52
CA VAL A 479 -3.64 13.32 22.03
C VAL A 479 -3.24 12.10 22.84
N LEU A 480 -2.28 11.29 22.36
CA LEU A 480 -1.76 10.13 23.11
C LEU A 480 -1.02 10.54 24.39
N ARG A 481 -0.49 11.77 24.46
CA ARG A 481 0.08 12.38 25.67
C ARG A 481 -0.96 12.98 26.63
N GLY A 482 -2.25 12.87 26.30
CA GLY A 482 -3.37 13.25 27.17
C GLY A 482 -3.99 14.61 26.87
N GLU A 483 -3.59 15.29 25.79
CA GLU A 483 -4.28 16.50 25.36
C GLU A 483 -5.66 16.14 24.77
N SER A 484 -6.69 16.86 25.18
CA SER A 484 -8.06 16.63 24.68
C SER A 484 -8.15 17.03 23.19
N PRO A 485 -8.66 16.17 22.29
CA PRO A 485 -8.85 16.52 20.89
C PRO A 485 -9.67 17.80 20.71
N GLY A 486 -10.72 18.01 21.51
CA GLY A 486 -11.56 19.20 21.47
C GLY A 486 -10.86 20.53 21.76
N ASN A 487 -9.64 20.51 22.31
CA ASN A 487 -8.82 21.70 22.54
C ASN A 487 -7.82 21.94 21.40
N LEU A 488 -7.72 21.02 20.43
CA LEU A 488 -6.80 21.06 19.32
C LEU A 488 -7.55 21.44 18.04
N PRO A 489 -7.39 22.67 17.54
CA PRO A 489 -8.03 23.08 16.30
C PRO A 489 -7.64 22.21 15.12
N PHE A 490 -8.51 22.13 14.12
CA PHE A 490 -8.15 21.54 12.83
C PHE A 490 -7.03 22.36 12.18
N ALA A 491 -5.99 21.69 11.70
CA ALA A 491 -4.76 22.31 11.25
C ALA A 491 -4.65 22.32 9.72
N ASP A 492 -4.27 23.46 9.15
CA ASP A 492 -3.97 23.62 7.73
C ASP A 492 -2.48 23.37 7.42
N PRO A 493 -2.14 22.73 6.28
CA PRO A 493 -0.78 22.70 5.77
C PRO A 493 -0.33 24.10 5.37
N GLN A 494 0.96 24.38 5.52
CA GLN A 494 1.51 25.71 5.24
C GLN A 494 2.22 25.76 3.90
N GLU A 495 2.82 24.65 3.46
CA GLU A 495 3.67 24.65 2.28
C GLU A 495 2.87 24.47 0.99
N THR A 496 3.13 25.36 0.04
CA THR A 496 2.62 25.24 -1.33
C THR A 496 3.74 24.72 -2.22
N VAL A 497 3.48 23.61 -2.87
CA VAL A 497 4.36 23.03 -3.87
C VAL A 497 3.88 23.45 -5.25
N PHE A 498 4.77 24.08 -6.01
CA PHE A 498 4.55 24.43 -7.40
C PHE A 498 5.43 23.57 -8.30
N LEU A 499 4.81 22.70 -9.09
CA LEU A 499 5.47 21.77 -10.00
C LEU A 499 5.11 22.09 -11.44
N VAL A 500 6.09 21.94 -12.33
CA VAL A 500 5.91 22.17 -13.76
C VAL A 500 6.52 21.04 -14.58
N ASN A 501 5.82 20.63 -15.63
CA ASN A 501 6.35 19.71 -16.64
C ASN A 501 6.77 20.55 -17.85
N THR A 502 8.08 20.74 -18.01
CA THR A 502 8.63 21.63 -19.04
C THR A 502 8.38 21.14 -20.46
N GLU A 503 8.32 19.82 -20.69
CA GLU A 503 8.04 19.23 -21.99
C GLU A 503 6.59 19.50 -22.40
N ARG A 504 5.66 19.30 -21.46
CA ARG A 504 4.23 19.60 -21.67
C ARG A 504 3.97 21.10 -21.78
N MET A 505 4.64 21.94 -20.99
CA MET A 505 4.57 23.39 -21.18
C MET A 505 4.96 23.78 -22.60
N LYS A 506 6.03 23.18 -23.14
CA LYS A 506 6.45 23.40 -24.53
C LYS A 506 5.41 22.89 -25.53
N GLN A 507 4.82 21.72 -25.30
CA GLN A 507 3.74 21.17 -26.13
C GLN A 507 2.58 22.16 -26.27
N PHE A 508 2.13 22.75 -25.15
CA PHE A 508 0.99 23.67 -25.12
C PHE A 508 1.38 25.15 -25.32
N GLY A 509 2.64 25.45 -25.66
CA GLY A 509 3.11 26.83 -25.85
C GLY A 509 3.06 27.70 -24.60
N ILE A 510 3.08 27.10 -23.41
CA ILE A 510 3.02 27.78 -22.12
C ILE A 510 4.40 28.33 -21.76
N VAL A 511 4.47 29.64 -21.51
CA VAL A 511 5.67 30.33 -21.02
C VAL A 511 5.31 31.09 -19.76
N LEU A 512 5.90 30.71 -18.64
CA LEU A 512 5.69 31.37 -17.36
C LEU A 512 6.73 32.46 -17.10
N PRO A 513 6.37 33.53 -16.37
CA PRO A 513 7.31 34.52 -15.87
C PRO A 513 8.48 33.88 -15.10
N LYS A 514 9.69 34.44 -15.24
CA LYS A 514 10.91 33.89 -14.64
C LYS A 514 10.82 33.81 -13.12
N ASP A 515 10.28 34.84 -12.48
CA ASP A 515 10.08 34.90 -11.02
C ASP A 515 9.16 33.77 -10.52
N MET A 516 8.15 33.36 -11.28
CA MET A 516 7.34 32.17 -10.96
C MET A 516 8.15 30.88 -11.12
N LEU A 517 8.90 30.75 -12.22
CA LEU A 517 9.73 29.55 -12.49
C LEU A 517 10.84 29.39 -11.44
N ASP A 518 11.39 30.47 -10.90
CA ASP A 518 12.41 30.43 -9.83
C ASP A 518 11.86 29.80 -8.54
N THR A 519 10.53 29.78 -8.34
CA THR A 519 9.86 29.10 -7.21
C THR A 519 9.29 27.73 -7.56
N ALA A 520 9.28 27.37 -8.85
CA ALA A 520 8.77 26.10 -9.35
C ALA A 520 9.83 25.00 -9.25
N ARG A 521 9.40 23.76 -8.96
CA ARG A 521 10.23 22.57 -9.14
C ARG A 521 9.89 21.93 -10.48
N ALA A 522 10.88 21.81 -11.36
CA ALA A 522 10.71 21.12 -12.63
C ALA A 522 10.67 19.60 -12.41
N VAL A 523 9.73 18.92 -13.08
CA VAL A 523 9.55 17.47 -13.03
C VAL A 523 9.45 16.95 -14.46
N THR A 524 10.14 15.86 -14.77
CA THR A 524 10.04 15.14 -16.06
C THR A 524 9.06 13.97 -15.92
N GLU A 525 8.50 13.48 -17.04
CA GLU A 525 7.75 12.23 -17.00
C GLU A 525 8.69 11.08 -16.58
N GLY A 526 8.52 10.57 -15.36
CA GLY A 526 9.31 9.46 -14.80
C GLY A 526 10.21 9.81 -13.61
N ASP A 527 10.60 11.07 -13.43
CA ASP A 527 11.41 11.47 -12.27
C ASP A 527 10.52 11.83 -11.08
N GLY A 528 10.25 10.85 -10.21
CA GLY A 528 9.49 11.11 -8.99
C GLY A 528 9.88 10.19 -7.85
N ALA A 529 11.17 10.12 -7.57
CA ALA A 529 11.71 9.74 -6.27
C ALA A 529 12.80 10.75 -5.90
N SER A 530 12.47 11.65 -4.96
CA SER A 530 13.36 12.46 -4.11
C SER A 530 14.51 13.24 -4.77
N LYS A 531 14.53 14.55 -4.47
CA LYS A 531 15.63 15.03 -3.64
C LYS A 531 15.08 15.25 -2.24
#